data_AF-F4B6Y8-F1
#
_entry.id   AF-F4B6Y8-F1
#
_cell.length_a   1.000
_cell.length_b   1.000
_cell.length_c   1.000
_cell.angle_alpha   90.00
_cell.angle_beta   90.00
_cell.angle_gamma   90.00
#
_symmetry.space_group_name_H-M   'P 1'
#
loop_
_entity.id
_entity.type
_entity.pdbx_description
1 polymer ?
#
loop_
_entity_poly.entity_id
_entity_poly.type
_entity_poly.pdbx_seq_one_letter_code
_entity_poly.pdbx_strand_id
1 'polypeptide(L)'
;MEVTKPWIDDNKYKKDRLLEAKYEAELAKKFLEDGLYRNDTGKAFQAWKALLASLSVDYIQEIPSLDFAKMDLEKLLKEIEKYLVGNP
;
A
#
# COMPACT_ATOMS: atom_id res chain seq x y z
N MET A 1 1.74 11.86 8.55
CA MET A 1 2.45 10.98 9.49
C MET A 1 3.66 10.43 8.75
N GLU A 2 4.85 10.46 9.34
CA GLU A 2 6.01 9.85 8.68
C GLU A 2 5.97 8.34 8.91
N VAL A 3 5.94 7.57 7.81
CA VAL A 3 5.92 6.11 7.85
C VAL A 3 7.36 5.62 7.83
N THR A 4 7.72 4.75 8.80
CA THR A 4 9.02 4.06 8.82
C THR A 4 9.27 3.37 7.48
N LYS A 5 10.51 3.08 7.09
CA LYS A 5 10.77 2.30 5.86
C LYS A 5 10.80 0.81 6.17
N PRO A 6 10.31 -0.07 5.27
CA PRO A 6 10.21 -1.50 5.54
C PRO A 6 11.58 -2.18 5.69
N TRP A 7 12.64 -1.63 5.10
CA TRP A 7 14.02 -2.14 5.25
C TRP A 7 14.73 -1.66 6.53
N ILE A 8 14.06 -0.86 7.37
CA ILE A 8 14.58 -0.41 8.67
C ILE A 8 13.95 -1.24 9.80
N ASP A 9 12.63 -1.34 9.80
CA ASP A 9 11.83 -2.09 10.79
C ASP A 9 10.50 -2.45 10.14
N ASP A 10 10.35 -3.73 9.80
CA ASP A 10 9.19 -4.29 9.11
C ASP A 10 7.93 -4.29 9.99
N ASN A 11 8.07 -4.61 11.28
CA ASN A 11 7.00 -4.60 12.26
C ASN A 11 6.47 -3.19 12.52
N LYS A 12 7.38 -2.21 12.65
CA LYS A 12 6.99 -0.80 12.78
C LYS A 12 6.39 -0.25 11.49
N TYR A 13 6.95 -0.59 10.32
CA TYR A 13 6.37 -0.25 9.02
C TYR A 13 4.92 -0.73 8.92
N LYS A 14 4.68 -2.02 9.25
CA LYS A 14 3.35 -2.63 9.26
C LYS A 14 2.39 -1.88 10.15
N LYS A 15 2.80 -1.58 11.39
CA LYS A 15 1.99 -0.80 12.35
C LYS A 15 1.68 0.60 11.85
N ASP A 16 2.68 1.33 11.35
CA ASP A 16 2.51 2.69 10.83
C ASP A 16 1.53 2.70 9.65
N ARG A 17 1.60 1.72 8.75
CA ARG A 17 0.67 1.55 7.62
C ARG A 17 -0.76 1.21 8.05
N LEU A 18 -0.95 0.39 9.08
CA LEU A 18 -2.28 0.13 9.64
C LEU A 18 -2.91 1.38 10.26
N LEU A 19 -2.10 2.19 10.97
CA LEU A 19 -2.57 3.46 11.53
C LEU A 19 -2.94 4.46 10.44
N GLU A 20 -2.14 4.55 9.38
CA GLU A 20 -2.44 5.37 8.20
C GLU A 20 -3.73 4.88 7.51
N ALA A 21 -3.87 3.58 7.28
CA ALA A 21 -5.06 2.99 6.67
C ALA A 21 -6.33 3.34 7.46
N LYS A 22 -6.28 3.20 8.80
CA LYS A 22 -7.39 3.56 9.68
C LYS A 22 -7.73 5.05 9.58
N TYR A 23 -6.73 5.92 9.68
CA TYR A 23 -6.94 7.37 9.61
C TYR A 23 -7.56 7.80 8.28
N GLU A 24 -7.03 7.30 7.17
CA GLU A 24 -7.53 7.62 5.83
C GLU A 24 -8.96 7.07 5.62
N ALA A 25 -9.29 5.89 6.16
CA ALA A 25 -10.64 5.33 6.09
C ALA A 25 -11.66 6.11 6.94
N GLU A 26 -11.29 6.54 8.15
CA GLU A 26 -12.13 7.39 8.99
C GLU A 26 -12.42 8.74 8.31
N LEU A 27 -11.41 9.31 7.65
CA LEU A 27 -11.57 10.56 6.91
C LEU A 27 -12.41 10.39 5.63
N ALA A 28 -12.24 9.29 4.91
CA ALA A 28 -13.08 8.92 3.77
C ALA A 28 -14.55 8.85 4.20
N LYS A 29 -14.84 8.07 5.25
CA LYS A 29 -16.19 7.95 5.83
C LYS A 29 -16.80 9.32 6.17
N LYS A 30 -16.03 10.20 6.80
CA LYS A 30 -16.49 11.57 7.10
C LYS A 30 -16.83 12.36 5.83
N PHE A 31 -15.99 12.28 4.79
CA PHE A 31 -16.28 12.92 3.51
C PHE A 31 -17.52 12.35 2.84
N LEU A 32 -17.75 11.04 2.94
CA LEU A 32 -18.97 10.42 2.43
C LEU A 32 -20.21 10.93 3.16
N GLU A 33 -20.16 11.01 4.50
CA GLU A 33 -21.23 11.54 5.34
C GLU A 33 -21.53 13.02 5.05
N ASP A 34 -20.50 13.82 4.73
CA ASP A 34 -20.60 15.24 4.38
C ASP A 34 -20.98 15.48 2.89
N GLY A 35 -21.20 14.42 2.09
CA GLY A 35 -21.52 14.52 0.66
C GLY A 35 -20.36 14.95 -0.25
N LEU A 36 -19.12 14.87 0.24
CA LEU A 36 -17.89 15.24 -0.44
C LEU A 36 -17.28 14.06 -1.21
N TYR A 37 -18.03 13.49 -2.15
CA TYR A 37 -17.70 12.24 -2.84
C TYR A 37 -16.33 12.21 -3.54
N ARG A 38 -15.86 13.32 -4.11
CA ARG A 38 -14.51 13.37 -4.73
C ARG A 38 -13.39 13.20 -3.71
N ASN A 39 -13.56 13.74 -2.52
CA ASN A 39 -12.56 13.65 -1.47
C ASN A 39 -12.59 12.27 -0.79
N ASP A 40 -13.79 11.68 -0.66
CA ASP A 40 -13.99 10.32 -0.17
C ASP A 40 -13.22 9.30 -1.02
N THR A 41 -13.40 9.30 -2.35
CA THR A 41 -12.72 8.34 -3.23
C THR A 41 -11.19 8.37 -3.10
N GLY A 42 -10.62 9.58 -3.00
CA GLY A 42 -9.17 9.74 -2.81
C GLY A 42 -8.69 9.16 -1.48
N LYS A 43 -9.44 9.38 -0.40
CA LYS A 43 -9.12 8.89 0.94
C LYS A 43 -9.33 7.39 1.09
N ALA A 44 -10.40 6.86 0.52
CA ALA A 44 -10.65 5.43 0.44
C ALA A 44 -9.51 4.71 -0.31
N PHE A 45 -9.04 5.26 -1.43
CA PHE A 45 -7.90 4.70 -2.15
C PHE A 45 -6.61 4.71 -1.32
N GLN A 46 -6.30 5.80 -0.61
CA GLN A 46 -5.13 5.84 0.28
C GLN A 46 -5.24 4.81 1.41
N ALA A 47 -6.43 4.63 1.98
CA ALA A 47 -6.67 3.62 3.01
C ALA A 47 -6.37 2.20 2.50
N TRP A 48 -6.90 1.84 1.33
CA TRP A 48 -6.62 0.55 0.69
C TRP A 48 -5.15 0.36 0.37
N LYS A 49 -4.49 1.39 -0.18
CA LYS A 49 -3.06 1.34 -0.47
C LYS A 49 -2.23 1.09 0.79
N ALA A 50 -2.53 1.76 1.89
CA ALA A 50 -1.83 1.58 3.15
C ALA A 50 -2.09 0.19 3.76
N LEU A 51 -3.33 -0.30 3.70
CA LEU A 51 -3.68 -1.64 4.15
C LEU A 51 -2.93 -2.73 3.37
N LEU A 52 -2.96 -2.66 2.04
CA LEU A 52 -2.25 -3.61 1.18
C LEU A 52 -0.75 -3.56 1.46
N ALA A 53 -0.16 -2.38 1.60
CA ALA A 53 1.25 -2.24 1.95
C ALA A 53 1.60 -2.91 3.30
N SER A 54 0.72 -2.82 4.31
CA SER A 54 0.88 -3.54 5.57
C SER A 54 0.83 -5.05 5.40
N LEU A 55 -0.13 -5.56 4.62
CA LEU A 55 -0.28 -7.00 4.40
C LEU A 55 0.89 -7.55 3.59
N SER A 56 1.37 -6.81 2.60
CA SER A 56 2.49 -7.22 1.75
C SER A 56 3.76 -7.51 2.54
N VAL A 57 3.97 -6.93 3.72
CA VAL A 57 5.13 -7.27 4.57
C VAL A 57 5.21 -8.77 4.86
N ASP A 58 4.07 -9.41 5.13
CA ASP A 58 4.03 -10.83 5.47
C ASP A 58 4.22 -11.74 4.25
N TYR A 59 3.80 -11.27 3.06
CA TYR A 59 3.78 -12.05 1.82
C TYR A 59 4.92 -11.72 0.86
N ILE A 60 5.71 -10.67 1.11
CA ILE A 60 6.76 -10.23 0.17
C ILE A 60 7.85 -11.30 -0.02
N GLN A 61 8.06 -12.15 0.99
CA GLN A 61 9.01 -13.27 0.90
C GLN A 61 8.53 -14.36 -0.07
N GLU A 62 7.22 -14.45 -0.31
CA GLU A 62 6.63 -15.39 -1.28
C GLU A 62 6.74 -14.88 -2.71
N ILE A 63 7.08 -13.60 -2.91
CA ILE A 63 7.30 -12.99 -4.23
C ILE A 63 8.67 -12.29 -4.25
N PRO A 64 9.79 -13.03 -4.31
CA PRO A 64 11.14 -12.47 -4.25
C PRO A 64 11.45 -11.46 -5.36
N SER A 65 10.75 -11.57 -6.50
CA SER A 65 10.87 -10.59 -7.60
C SER A 65 10.35 -9.20 -7.22
N LEU A 66 9.51 -9.08 -6.19
CA LEU A 66 8.93 -7.82 -5.72
C LEU A 66 9.67 -7.17 -4.53
N ASP A 67 10.90 -7.61 -4.22
CA ASP A 67 11.71 -7.04 -3.13
C ASP A 67 11.82 -5.51 -3.20
N PHE A 68 11.18 -4.83 -2.24
CA PHE A 68 11.11 -3.38 -2.15
C PHE A 68 12.46 -2.68 -2.08
N ALA A 69 13.51 -3.34 -1.58
CA ALA A 69 14.85 -2.74 -1.47
C ALA A 69 15.58 -2.69 -2.83
N LYS A 70 15.20 -3.55 -3.78
CA LYS A 70 15.87 -3.71 -5.08
C LYS A 70 15.01 -3.28 -6.26
N MET A 71 13.72 -3.04 -6.01
CA MET A 71 12.74 -2.64 -7.00
C MET A 71 12.90 -1.16 -7.38
N ASP A 72 13.13 -0.91 -8.66
CA ASP A 72 13.02 0.41 -9.29
C ASP A 72 11.82 0.43 -10.25
N LEU A 73 11.56 1.58 -10.87
CA LEU A 73 10.39 1.75 -11.74
C LEU A 73 10.44 0.83 -12.96
N GLU A 74 11.62 0.62 -13.56
CA GLU A 74 11.76 -0.23 -14.74
C GLU A 74 11.52 -1.70 -14.41
N LYS A 75 12.10 -2.18 -13.30
CA LYS A 75 11.86 -3.54 -12.80
C LYS A 75 10.39 -3.75 -12.45
N LEU A 76 9.76 -2.77 -11.80
CA LEU A 76 8.35 -2.86 -11.43
C LEU A 76 7.46 -3.01 -12.66
N LEU A 77 7.70 -2.20 -13.71
CA LEU A 77 6.96 -2.31 -14.96
C LEU A 77 7.13 -3.69 -15.60
N LYS A 78 8.36 -4.22 -15.62
CA LYS A 78 8.64 -5.55 -16.17
C LYS A 78 7.93 -6.67 -15.39
N GLU A 79 7.90 -6.60 -14.07
CA GLU A 79 7.16 -7.58 -13.27
C GLU A 79 5.65 -7.46 -13.51
N ILE A 80 5.09 -6.24 -13.57
CA ILE A 80 3.68 -6.03 -13.90
C ILE A 80 3.34 -6.68 -15.26
N GLU A 81 4.18 -6.47 -16.26
CA GLU A 81 4.00 -7.09 -17.59
C GLU A 81 3.95 -8.61 -17.50
N LYS A 82 4.88 -9.25 -16.78
CA LYS A 82 4.89 -10.72 -16.60
C LYS A 82 3.58 -11.26 -16.04
N TYR A 83 3.03 -10.61 -15.01
CA TYR A 83 1.75 -11.00 -14.43
C TYR A 83 0.58 -10.77 -15.41
N LEU A 84 0.62 -9.70 -16.23
CA LEU A 84 -0.41 -9.43 -17.25
C LEU A 84 -0.43 -10.50 -18.36
N VAL A 85 0.73 -11.03 -18.76
CA VAL A 85 0.82 -12.15 -19.72
C VAL A 85 0.65 -13.54 -19.08
N GLY A 86 0.37 -13.62 -17.78
CA GLY A 86 0.14 -14.88 -17.08
C GLY A 86 1.38 -15.75 -16.90
N ASN A 87 2.57 -15.13 -16.86
CA ASN A 87 3.84 -15.81 -16.70
C ASN A 87 4.57 -15.30 -15.42
N PRO A 88 3.98 -15.56 -14.23
CA PRO A 88 4.46 -15.04 -12.95
C PRO A 88 5.84 -15.58 -12.55
#